data_AF-A0AAW5N2P9-F1
#
_entry.id   AF-A0AAW5N2P9-F1
#
_cell.length_a   1.000
_cell.length_b   1.000
_cell.length_c   1.000
_cell.angle_alpha   90.00
_cell.angle_beta   90.00
_cell.angle_gamma   90.00
#
_symmetry.space_group_name_H-M   'P 1'
#
loop_
_entity.id
_entity.type
_entity.pdbx_description
1 polymer ?
#
loop_
_entity_poly.entity_id
_entity_poly.type
_entity_poly.pdbx_seq_one_letter_code
_entity_poly.pdbx_strand_id
1 'polypeptide(L)'
;DWSFVKIAIPLMILFLPLSLSFCRDLDLLALGDARATTLGVSVPHTRFWALLLAVAMTSTGVAACGPISFIGLVVPHMMRSIT
;
A
#
# COMPACT_ATOMS: atom_id res chain seq x y z
N ASP A 1 1.40 13.31 22.32
CA ASP A 1 0.69 12.20 23.01
C ASP A 1 1.09 10.84 22.47
N TRP A 2 1.62 9.97 23.33
CA TRP A 2 2.06 8.60 22.98
C TRP A 2 0.91 7.63 22.64
N SER A 3 -0.35 8.03 22.82
CA SER A 3 -1.53 7.20 22.50
C SER A 3 -1.70 6.95 21.01
N PHE A 4 -1.35 7.90 20.14
CA PHE A 4 -1.43 7.71 18.69
C PHE A 4 -0.48 6.62 18.20
N VAL A 5 0.74 6.58 18.75
CA VAL A 5 1.76 5.58 18.41
C VAL A 5 1.32 4.17 18.83
N LYS A 6 0.69 4.03 20.00
CA LYS A 6 0.18 2.75 20.51
C LYS A 6 -0.94 2.16 19.63
N ILE A 7 -1.72 3.00 18.95
CA ILE A 7 -2.80 2.57 18.04
C ILE A 7 -2.27 2.37 16.62
N ALA A 8 -1.36 3.22 16.15
CA ALA A 8 -0.80 3.15 14.81
C ALA A 8 0.05 1.89 14.60
N ILE A 9 0.86 1.47 15.58
CA ILE A 9 1.73 0.29 15.47
C ILE A 9 0.96 -1.02 15.15
N PRO A 10 -0.06 -1.42 15.92
CA PRO A 10 -0.79 -2.66 15.64
C PRO A 10 -1.58 -2.58 14.34
N LEU A 11 -2.11 -1.40 13.99
CA LEU A 11 -2.73 -1.14 12.69
C LEU A 11 -1.73 -1.35 11.54
N MET A 12 -0.53 -0.77 11.65
CA MET A 12 0.50 -0.90 10.63
C MET A 12 0.97 -2.35 10.50
N ILE A 13 1.13 -3.07 11.61
CA ILE A 13 1.45 -4.52 11.64
C ILE A 13 0.37 -5.37 10.96
N LEU A 14 -0.91 -5.01 11.09
CA LEU A 14 -2.01 -5.75 10.47
C LEU A 14 -2.13 -5.46 8.96
N PHE A 15 -1.95 -4.19 8.59
CA PHE A 15 -2.07 -3.75 7.20
C PHE A 15 -0.86 -4.13 6.34
N LEU A 16 0.33 -4.28 6.94
CA LEU A 16 1.57 -4.67 6.24
C LEU A 16 1.50 -6.04 5.53
N PRO A 17 1.13 -7.16 6.19
CA PRO A 17 1.00 -8.45 5.53
C PRO A 17 -0.13 -8.46 4.50
N LEU A 18 -1.20 -7.70 4.75
CA LEU A 18 -2.31 -7.56 3.82
C LEU A 18 -1.89 -6.83 2.53
N SER A 19 -1.07 -5.78 2.66
CA SER A 19 -0.44 -5.10 1.53
C SER A 19 0.56 -5.99 0.77
N LEU A 20 1.34 -6.81 1.48
CA LEU A 20 2.28 -7.75 0.86
C LEU A 20 1.56 -8.86 0.07
N SER A 21 0.39 -9.31 0.55
CA SER A 21 -0.45 -10.24 -0.21
C SER A 21 -0.93 -9.63 -1.53
N PHE A 22 -1.18 -8.31 -1.55
CA PHE A 22 -1.54 -7.54 -2.74
C PHE A 22 -0.37 -7.21 -3.67
N CYS A 23 0.89 -7.30 -3.21
CA CYS A 23 2.06 -7.06 -4.08
C CYS A 23 2.05 -7.96 -5.31
N ARG A 24 1.61 -9.21 -5.16
CA ARG A 24 1.60 -10.19 -6.26
C ARG A 24 0.57 -9.83 -7.34
N ASP A 25 -0.60 -9.33 -6.94
CA ASP A 25 -1.63 -8.88 -7.88
C ASP A 25 -1.28 -7.53 -8.52
N LEU A 26 -0.62 -6.64 -7.79
CA LEU A 26 -0.14 -5.34 -8.29
C LEU A 26 1.02 -5.51 -9.29
N ASP A 27 1.90 -6.48 -9.06
CA ASP A 27 2.98 -6.83 -10.00
C ASP A 27 2.43 -7.48 -11.28
N LEU A 28 1.39 -8.32 -11.16
CA LEU A 28 0.65 -8.85 -12.30
C LEU A 28 -0.08 -7.74 -13.10
N LEU A 29 -0.63 -6.71 -12.42
CA LEU A 29 -1.15 -5.52 -13.08
C LEU A 29 -0.04 -4.76 -13.83
N ALA A 30 1.14 -4.62 -13.21
CA ALA A 30 2.28 -3.94 -13.82
C ALA A 30 2.84 -4.66 -15.07
N LEU A 31 2.69 -6.00 -15.14
CA LEU A 31 3.03 -6.80 -16.33
C LEU A 31 1.98 -6.75 -17.46
N GLY A 32 0.79 -6.21 -17.21
CA GLY A 32 -0.25 -5.98 -18.20
C GLY A 32 -1.60 -6.58 -17.81
N ASP A 33 -2.65 -5.75 -17.86
CA ASP A 33 -4.05 -6.05 -17.51
C ASP A 33 -4.61 -7.33 -18.18
N ALA A 34 -4.09 -7.67 -19.36
CA ALA A 34 -4.47 -8.85 -20.12
C ALA A 34 -4.11 -10.18 -19.42
N ARG A 35 -3.02 -10.25 -18.63
CA ARG A 35 -2.63 -11.47 -17.90
C ARG A 35 -3.38 -11.64 -16.58
N ALA A 36 -3.67 -10.54 -15.87
CA ALA A 36 -4.41 -10.56 -14.60
C ALA A 36 -5.86 -11.06 -14.79
N THR A 37 -6.51 -10.67 -15.88
CA THR A 37 -7.87 -11.11 -16.22
C THR A 37 -7.92 -12.61 -16.54
N THR A 38 -6.88 -13.17 -17.17
CA THR A 38 -6.81 -14.61 -17.50
C THR A 38 -6.54 -15.53 -16.31
N LEU A 39 -6.07 -15.00 -15.18
CA LEU A 39 -5.84 -15.76 -13.94
C LEU A 39 -7.02 -15.72 -12.95
N GLY A 40 -8.14 -15.07 -13.30
CA GLY A 40 -9.32 -14.97 -12.43
C GLY A 40 -9.26 -13.85 -11.39
N VAL A 41 -8.29 -12.95 -11.48
CA VAL A 41 -8.19 -11.78 -10.60
C VAL A 41 -9.09 -10.68 -11.15
N SER A 42 -10.04 -10.22 -10.34
CA SER A 42 -10.91 -9.08 -10.69
C SER A 42 -10.13 -7.77 -10.53
N VAL A 43 -9.36 -7.43 -11.57
CA VAL A 43 -8.54 -6.21 -11.71
C VAL A 43 -9.16 -4.95 -11.08
N PRO A 44 -10.43 -4.57 -11.36
CA PRO A 44 -11.02 -3.38 -10.75
C PRO A 44 -11.24 -3.51 -9.24
N HIS A 45 -11.55 -4.71 -8.73
CA HIS A 45 -11.82 -4.95 -7.32
C HIS A 45 -10.51 -4.97 -6.52
N THR A 46 -9.48 -5.61 -7.04
CA THR A 46 -8.13 -5.59 -6.46
C THR A 46 -7.59 -4.16 -6.40
N ARG A 47 -7.72 -3.39 -7.49
CA ARG A 47 -7.27 -2.00 -7.51
C ARG A 47 -8.01 -1.14 -6.47
N PHE A 48 -9.33 -1.34 -6.33
CA PHE A 48 -10.11 -0.63 -5.33
C PHE A 48 -9.67 -0.96 -3.90
N TRP A 49 -9.53 -2.25 -3.56
CA TRP A 49 -9.06 -2.67 -2.24
C TRP A 49 -7.64 -2.20 -1.93
N ALA A 50 -6.72 -2.28 -2.90
CA ALA A 50 -5.35 -1.80 -2.75
C ALA A 50 -5.30 -0.29 -2.49
N LEU A 51 -6.07 0.50 -3.24
CA LEU A 51 -6.18 1.95 -3.04
C LEU A 51 -6.79 2.27 -1.67
N LEU A 52 -7.85 1.56 -1.28
CA LEU A 52 -8.50 1.74 0.02
C LEU A 52 -7.52 1.43 1.16
N LEU A 53 -6.77 0.34 1.05
CA LEU A 53 -5.69 -0.02 1.98
C LEU A 53 -4.63 1.07 2.06
N ALA A 54 -4.11 1.51 0.91
CA ALA A 54 -3.07 2.52 0.83
C ALA A 54 -3.53 3.84 1.46
N VAL A 55 -4.76 4.27 1.17
CA VAL A 55 -5.34 5.49 1.75
C VAL A 55 -5.56 5.33 3.27
N ALA A 56 -6.05 4.18 3.74
CA ALA A 56 -6.22 3.93 5.18
C ALA A 56 -4.88 3.97 5.94
N MET A 57 -3.83 3.35 5.39
CA MET A 57 -2.49 3.40 5.98
C MET A 57 -1.87 4.79 5.93
N THR A 58 -2.01 5.49 4.79
CA THR A 58 -1.43 6.82 4.61
C THR A 58 -2.14 7.85 5.49
N SER A 59 -3.48 7.80 5.57
CA SER A 59 -4.27 8.74 6.39
C SER A 59 -4.01 8.56 7.88
N THR A 60 -3.87 7.33 8.37
CA THR A 60 -3.53 7.08 9.79
C THR A 60 -2.14 7.58 10.16
N GLY A 61 -1.14 7.41 9.28
CA GLY A 61 0.20 7.98 9.47
C GLY A 61 0.20 9.51 9.43
N VAL A 62 -0.51 10.10 8.47
CA VAL A 62 -0.64 11.56 8.32
C VAL A 62 -1.40 12.18 9.49
N ALA A 63 -2.42 11.51 10.03
CA ALA A 63 -3.15 12.00 11.21
C ALA A 63 -2.26 12.04 12.47
N ALA A 64 -1.28 11.13 12.58
CA ALA A 64 -0.36 11.07 13.72
C ALA A 64 0.85 12.02 13.59
N CYS A 65 1.43 12.15 12.40
CA CYS A 65 2.67 12.92 12.17
C CYS A 65 2.48 14.23 11.38
N GLY A 66 1.29 14.48 10.84
CA GLY A 66 1.03 15.56 9.87
C GLY A 66 1.29 15.15 8.41
N PRO A 67 0.88 15.96 7.42
CA PRO A 67 1.05 15.65 6.00
C PRO A 67 2.53 15.73 5.60
N ILE A 68 3.10 14.60 5.18
CA ILE A 68 4.50 14.50 4.72
C ILE A 68 4.50 14.17 3.23
N SER A 69 4.58 15.19 2.38
CA SER A 69 4.47 15.01 0.92
C SER A 69 5.65 14.29 0.26
N PHE A 70 6.83 14.28 0.91
CA PHE A 70 8.07 13.79 0.30
C PHE A 70 8.23 12.26 0.33
N ILE A 71 7.66 11.60 1.33
CA ILE A 71 7.88 10.16 1.55
C ILE A 71 7.36 9.33 0.36
N GLY A 72 6.20 9.70 -0.20
CA GLY A 72 5.55 8.97 -1.29
C GLY A 72 6.30 9.01 -2.63
N LEU A 73 7.18 9.99 -2.83
CA LEU A 73 7.97 10.14 -4.06
C LEU A 73 9.39 9.57 -3.90
N VAL A 74 10.03 9.82 -2.75
CA VAL A 74 11.41 9.37 -2.49
C VAL A 74 11.49 7.87 -2.26
N VAL A 75 10.57 7.28 -1.49
CA VAL A 75 10.60 5.85 -1.15
C VAL A 75 10.61 4.94 -2.37
N PRO A 76 9.67 5.04 -3.33
CA PRO A 76 9.69 4.17 -4.50
C PRO A 76 10.92 4.39 -5.38
N HIS A 77 11.44 5.62 -5.44
CA HIS A 77 12.65 5.93 -6.20
C HIS A 77 13.89 5.24 -5.59
N MET A 78 14.06 5.32 -4.27
CA MET A 78 15.16 4.63 -3.57
C MET A 78 15.06 3.11 -3.70
N MET A 79 13.86 2.56 -3.52
CA MET A 79 13.64 1.11 -3.65
C MET A 79 13.95 0.60 -5.06
N ARG A 80 13.61 1.38 -6.09
CA ARG A 80 13.91 1.04 -7.49
C ARG A 80 15.39 1.21 -7.86
N SER A 81 16.13 2.04 -7.13
CA SER A 81 17.58 2.15 -7.31
C SER A 81 18.34 0.98 -6.66
N ILE A 82 17.73 0.29 -5.70
CA ILE A 82 18.37 -0.79 -4.94
C ILE A 82 18.07 -2.18 -5.52
N THR A 83 16.97 -2.31 -6.28
CA THR A 83 16.54 -3.54 -6.97
C THR A 83 16.99 -3.52 -8.41
#